data_AF-A0A1G2KRB0-F1
#
_entry.id   AF-A0A1G2KRB0-F1
#
_cell.length_a   1.000
_cell.length_b   1.000
_cell.length_c   1.000
_cell.angle_alpha   90.00
_cell.angle_beta   90.00
_cell.angle_gamma   90.00
#
_symmetry.space_group_name_H-M   'P 1'
#
loop_
_entity.id
_entity.type
_entity.pdbx_description
1 polymer ?
#
loop_
_entity_poly.entity_id
_entity_poly.type
_entity_poly.pdbx_seq_one_letter_code
_entity_poly.pdbx_strand_id
1 'polypeptide(L)'
;MKKQERREISAGCVVFTSLRGPDERSSLLYLVLRSGGVWGFPKGHIEKGESEVEAALRETREETGLKGILRVPGFKTYETYFKHAPHDRMRKVTSEKRPRAIFKIVNYFLASVPTTLRPRLSREHDEYAWVERDKALELLRYPGKKKVLQLADAFICMMGACESGKKVYICAALIPCGKVATYKDIARCAGVPARARWVGWVLNKNSDPSVPCHRVVESSGRIGGFNSGPKKKAAMLERERVRVDGGKVDLKTFGFHFYE
;
A
#
# COMPACT_ATOMS: atom_id res chain seq x y z
N MET A 1 14.89 -30.30 21.68
CA MET A 1 14.35 -28.93 21.49
C MET A 1 14.41 -28.57 20.02
N LYS A 2 13.27 -28.36 19.34
CA LYS A 2 13.23 -27.97 17.92
C LYS A 2 13.93 -26.59 17.78
N LYS A 3 15.10 -26.58 17.14
CA LYS A 3 15.94 -25.39 16.93
C LYS A 3 15.19 -24.40 16.02
N GLN A 4 14.67 -23.33 16.61
CA GLN A 4 13.82 -22.32 15.98
C GLN A 4 14.50 -21.68 14.76
N GLU A 5 13.80 -21.63 13.62
CA GLU A 5 14.25 -21.02 12.36
C GLU A 5 14.29 -19.49 12.50
N ARG A 6 15.35 -18.84 11.99
CA ARG A 6 15.47 -17.38 12.02
C ARG A 6 14.55 -16.79 10.94
N ARG A 7 13.59 -15.98 11.36
CA ARG A 7 12.67 -15.26 10.46
C ARG A 7 13.18 -13.85 10.20
N GLU A 8 13.05 -13.41 8.95
CA GLU A 8 13.36 -12.04 8.52
C GLU A 8 12.12 -11.45 7.83
N ILE A 9 11.71 -10.27 8.25
CA ILE A 9 10.57 -9.56 7.68
C ILE A 9 11.10 -8.31 6.97
N SER A 10 10.64 -8.13 5.74
CA SER A 10 10.92 -6.96 4.91
C SER A 10 9.60 -6.37 4.41
N ALA A 11 9.66 -5.12 3.97
CA ALA A 11 8.57 -4.46 3.30
C ALA A 11 9.05 -3.78 2.01
N GLY A 12 8.18 -3.67 1.02
CA GLY A 12 8.49 -3.10 -0.28
C GLY A 12 7.26 -2.62 -1.04
N CYS A 13 7.47 -2.01 -2.21
CA CYS A 13 6.39 -1.52 -3.06
C CYS A 13 6.43 -2.13 -4.46
N VAL A 14 5.25 -2.56 -4.95
CA VAL A 14 5.00 -2.55 -6.39
C VAL A 14 4.77 -1.08 -6.77
N VAL A 15 5.69 -0.52 -7.55
CA VAL A 15 5.56 0.88 -8.01
C VAL A 15 5.10 0.88 -9.46
N PHE A 16 4.05 1.64 -9.75
CA PHE A 16 3.55 1.80 -11.11
C PHE A 16 3.43 3.27 -11.51
N THR A 17 3.35 3.51 -12.81
CA THR A 17 2.93 4.78 -13.40
C THR A 17 1.94 4.52 -14.52
N SER A 18 1.14 5.51 -14.87
CA SER A 18 0.13 5.42 -15.92
C SER A 18 0.46 6.41 -17.02
N LEU A 19 0.75 5.90 -18.22
CA LEU A 19 0.94 6.71 -19.42
C LEU A 19 -0.40 6.81 -20.16
N ARG A 20 -0.84 8.02 -20.46
CA ARG A 20 -1.91 8.21 -21.45
C ARG A 20 -1.31 8.16 -22.85
N GLY A 21 -1.78 7.20 -23.64
CA GLY A 21 -1.51 7.11 -25.07
C GLY A 21 -2.25 8.19 -25.87
N PRO A 22 -1.89 8.36 -27.15
CA PRO A 22 -2.55 9.31 -28.07
C PRO A 22 -4.05 9.02 -28.28
N ASP A 23 -4.48 7.79 -28.02
CA ASP A 23 -5.86 7.28 -28.12
C ASP A 23 -6.65 7.39 -26.80
N GLU A 24 -6.14 8.18 -25.85
CA GLU A 24 -6.62 8.28 -24.46
C GLU A 24 -6.57 6.98 -23.64
N ARG A 25 -6.09 5.86 -24.20
CA ARG A 25 -5.93 4.63 -23.42
C ARG A 25 -4.75 4.79 -22.48
N SER A 26 -4.95 4.37 -21.24
CA SER A 26 -3.93 4.43 -20.21
C SER A 26 -3.19 3.09 -20.13
N SER A 27 -1.88 3.09 -20.39
CA SER A 27 -1.00 1.94 -20.19
C SER A 27 -0.32 2.02 -18.83
N LEU A 28 -0.34 0.91 -18.09
CA LEU A 28 0.36 0.79 -16.82
C LEU A 28 1.80 0.31 -17.06
N LEU A 29 2.76 1.04 -16.51
CA LEU A 29 4.16 0.62 -16.43
C LEU A 29 4.54 0.34 -14.99
N TYR A 30 5.26 -0.75 -14.77
CA TYR A 30 5.75 -1.18 -13.47
C TYR A 30 7.26 -0.98 -13.39
N LEU A 31 7.72 -0.48 -12.24
CA LEU A 31 9.14 -0.38 -11.94
C LEU A 31 9.65 -1.73 -11.44
N VAL A 32 10.66 -2.25 -12.12
CA VAL A 32 11.46 -3.38 -11.65
C VAL A 32 12.92 -2.96 -11.54
N LEU A 33 13.60 -3.45 -10.50
CA LEU A 33 15.00 -3.17 -10.21
C LEU A 33 15.81 -4.46 -10.34
N ARG A 34 17.02 -4.38 -10.90
CA ARG A 34 17.96 -5.49 -10.99
C ARG A 34 19.06 -5.35 -9.94
N SER A 35 19.29 -6.43 -9.19
CA SER A 35 20.39 -6.55 -8.25
C SER A 35 20.99 -7.95 -8.37
N GLY A 36 22.29 -8.04 -8.66
CA GLY A 36 23.00 -9.31 -8.78
C GLY A 36 22.41 -10.22 -9.86
N GLY A 37 21.92 -9.63 -10.96
CA GLY A 37 21.32 -10.36 -12.09
C GLY A 37 19.88 -10.85 -11.85
N VAL A 38 19.25 -10.47 -10.74
CA VAL A 38 17.85 -10.83 -10.43
C VAL A 38 16.99 -9.58 -10.42
N TRP A 39 15.89 -9.61 -11.17
CA TRP A 39 14.87 -8.56 -11.16
C TRP A 39 13.87 -8.74 -10.02
N GLY A 40 13.46 -7.62 -9.43
CA GLY A 40 12.47 -7.59 -8.36
C GLY A 40 11.89 -6.19 -8.15
N PHE A 41 11.20 -6.05 -7.02
CA PHE A 41 10.64 -4.79 -6.55
C PHE A 41 11.52 -4.18 -5.46
N PRO A 42 11.48 -2.85 -5.28
CA PRO A 42 12.15 -2.20 -4.15
C PRO A 42 11.63 -2.70 -2.81
N LYS A 43 12.53 -3.04 -1.89
CA LYS A 43 12.22 -3.63 -0.57
C LYS A 43 13.46 -3.65 0.34
N GLY A 44 13.23 -3.43 1.63
CA GLY A 44 14.25 -3.62 2.65
C GLY A 44 13.69 -3.98 4.02
N HIS A 45 14.50 -3.83 5.06
CA HIS A 45 14.14 -4.23 6.42
C HIS A 45 13.23 -3.20 7.07
N ILE A 46 12.38 -3.67 7.99
CA ILE A 46 11.56 -2.78 8.81
C ILE A 46 12.41 -2.34 10.00
N GLU A 47 12.55 -1.03 10.19
CA GLU A 47 13.31 -0.47 11.30
C GLU A 47 12.52 -0.47 12.62
N LYS A 48 13.22 -0.27 13.74
CA LYS A 48 12.58 -0.29 15.07
C LYS A 48 11.62 0.90 15.20
N GLY A 49 10.35 0.61 15.43
CA GLY A 49 9.30 1.62 15.61
C GLY A 49 8.63 2.05 14.29
N GLU A 50 9.08 1.52 13.16
CA GLU A 50 8.54 1.78 11.84
C GLU A 50 7.40 0.80 11.51
N SER A 51 6.32 1.28 10.88
CA SER A 51 5.30 0.43 10.30
C SER A 51 5.77 -0.22 8.99
N GLU A 52 5.16 -1.32 8.58
CA GLU A 52 5.50 -1.98 7.31
C GLU A 52 5.33 -1.05 6.09
N VAL A 53 4.37 -0.13 6.14
CA VAL A 53 4.12 0.82 5.04
C VAL A 53 5.21 1.89 4.99
N GLU A 54 5.56 2.47 6.15
CA GLU A 54 6.64 3.46 6.25
C GLU A 54 7.95 2.86 5.73
N ALA A 55 8.26 1.63 6.15
CA ALA A 55 9.42 0.87 5.66
C ALA A 55 9.38 0.70 4.14
N ALA A 56 8.25 0.22 3.59
CA ALA A 56 8.13 0.02 2.15
C ALA A 56 8.35 1.31 1.35
N LEU A 57 7.78 2.44 1.81
CA LEU A 57 7.92 3.74 1.16
C LEU A 57 9.33 4.32 1.34
N ARG A 58 9.95 4.17 2.51
CA ARG A 58 11.33 4.59 2.79
C ARG A 58 12.32 3.82 1.91
N GLU A 59 12.26 2.49 1.94
CA GLU A 59 13.14 1.62 1.14
C GLU A 59 12.99 1.91 -0.36
N THR A 60 11.76 2.13 -0.83
CA THR A 60 11.54 2.55 -2.22
C THR A 60 12.22 3.88 -2.53
N ARG A 61 12.14 4.89 -1.64
CA ARG A 61 12.83 6.17 -1.82
C ARG A 61 14.35 6.03 -1.80
N GLU A 62 14.88 5.22 -0.90
CA GLU A 62 16.32 5.00 -0.75
C GLU A 62 16.91 4.25 -1.94
N GLU A 63 16.25 3.20 -2.41
CA GLU A 63 16.72 2.39 -3.53
C GLU A 63 16.57 3.09 -4.89
N THR A 64 15.58 3.98 -5.05
CA THR A 64 15.20 4.56 -6.34
C THR A 64 15.37 6.07 -6.45
N GLY A 65 15.56 6.79 -5.35
CA GLY A 65 15.61 8.25 -5.33
C GLY A 65 14.29 8.96 -5.68
N LEU A 66 13.17 8.24 -5.83
CA LEU A 66 11.89 8.80 -6.27
C LEU A 66 11.26 9.69 -5.18
N LYS A 67 11.20 11.00 -5.43
CA LYS A 67 10.54 11.99 -4.57
C LYS A 67 9.15 12.31 -5.15
N GLY A 68 8.13 11.54 -4.78
CA GLY A 68 6.77 11.69 -5.30
C GLY A 68 5.95 10.42 -5.31
N ILE A 69 6.29 9.47 -4.44
CA ILE A 69 5.61 8.19 -4.31
C ILE A 69 4.29 8.43 -3.60
N LEU A 70 3.19 8.14 -4.28
CA LEU A 70 1.85 8.20 -3.74
C LEU A 70 1.38 6.77 -3.47
N ARG A 71 1.27 6.41 -2.19
CA ARG A 71 0.69 5.13 -1.77
C ARG A 71 -0.71 4.95 -2.35
N VAL A 72 -0.99 3.75 -2.84
CA VAL A 72 -2.35 3.32 -3.17
C VAL A 72 -2.86 2.49 -1.99
N PRO A 73 -3.83 3.01 -1.22
CA PRO A 73 -4.31 2.33 -0.03
C PRO A 73 -5.16 1.10 -0.41
N GLY A 74 -5.24 0.13 0.51
CA GLY A 74 -6.09 -1.05 0.35
C GLY A 74 -5.46 -2.24 -0.37
N PHE A 75 -4.26 -2.07 -0.91
CA PHE A 75 -3.46 -3.18 -1.41
C PHE A 75 -2.37 -3.57 -0.41
N LYS A 76 -2.39 -4.84 0.02
CA LYS A 76 -1.28 -5.51 0.71
C LYS A 76 -1.25 -6.97 0.27
N THR A 77 -0.07 -7.45 -0.08
CA THR A 77 0.18 -8.88 -0.33
C THR A 77 1.56 -9.25 0.19
N TYR A 78 1.96 -10.51 0.11
CA TYR A 78 3.28 -10.94 0.56
C TYR A 78 3.84 -12.07 -0.32
N GLU A 79 5.17 -12.20 -0.32
CA GLU A 79 5.85 -13.41 -0.77
C GLU A 79 6.70 -13.99 0.38
N THR A 80 6.94 -15.30 0.34
CA THR A 80 7.85 -15.98 1.27
C THR A 80 8.86 -16.81 0.51
N TYR A 81 10.08 -16.90 1.03
CA TYR A 81 11.13 -17.77 0.50
C TYR A 81 12.24 -18.00 1.54
N PHE A 82 13.06 -19.01 1.30
CA PHE A 82 14.26 -19.28 2.11
C PHE A 82 15.50 -18.66 1.47
N LYS A 83 16.29 -17.91 2.25
CA LYS A 83 17.60 -17.42 1.84
C LYS A 83 18.69 -18.33 2.40
N HIS A 84 19.52 -18.88 1.53
CA HIS A 84 20.72 -19.63 1.91
C HIS A 84 21.92 -18.69 1.99
N ALA A 85 22.89 -18.99 2.86
CA ALA A 85 24.13 -18.22 2.93
C ALA A 85 24.94 -18.37 1.62
N PRO A 86 25.72 -17.35 1.21
CA PRO A 86 26.55 -17.44 0.02
C PRO A 86 27.55 -18.60 0.12
N HIS A 87 27.77 -19.28 -1.01
CA HIS A 87 28.54 -20.52 -1.15
C HIS A 87 29.97 -20.43 -0.57
N ASP A 88 30.59 -19.24 -0.59
CA ASP A 88 31.93 -19.02 -0.02
C ASP A 88 32.00 -19.21 1.50
N ARG A 89 30.89 -18.99 2.22
CA ARG A 89 30.80 -19.26 3.67
C ARG A 89 30.50 -20.73 3.98
N MET A 90 30.24 -21.58 2.98
CA MET A 90 29.96 -23.01 3.18
C MET A 90 31.22 -23.89 3.15
N ARG A 91 32.32 -23.45 2.52
CA ARG A 91 33.56 -24.25 2.36
C ARG A 91 34.35 -24.50 3.66
N LYS A 92 34.16 -23.69 4.71
CA LYS A 92 34.93 -23.79 5.98
C LYS A 92 34.11 -24.26 7.19
N VAL A 93 32.93 -24.84 6.97
CA VAL A 93 31.96 -25.06 8.05
C VAL A 93 31.61 -26.55 8.15
N THR A 94 31.92 -27.16 9.29
CA THR A 94 31.51 -28.54 9.62
C THR A 94 29.99 -28.68 9.54
N SER A 95 29.49 -29.89 9.29
CA SER A 95 28.05 -30.19 9.16
C SER A 95 27.20 -29.61 10.30
N GLU A 96 27.77 -29.49 11.51
CA GLU A 96 27.13 -28.96 12.71
C GLU A 96 26.99 -27.43 12.76
N LYS A 97 27.77 -26.68 11.97
CA LYS A 97 27.81 -25.21 11.96
C LYS A 97 27.18 -24.58 10.71
N ARG A 98 26.62 -25.37 9.78
CA ARG A 98 26.04 -24.85 8.53
C ARG A 98 25.07 -23.70 8.82
N PRO A 99 25.23 -22.53 8.17
CA PRO A 99 24.34 -21.39 8.40
C PRO A 99 22.91 -21.80 8.02
N ARG A 100 22.01 -21.68 8.98
CA ARG A 100 20.59 -22.07 8.81
C ARG A 100 19.97 -21.24 7.70
N ALA A 101 19.08 -21.85 6.92
CA ALA A 101 18.22 -21.13 6.00
C ALA A 101 17.42 -20.07 6.77
N ILE A 102 17.38 -18.85 6.24
CA ILE A 102 16.60 -17.75 6.82
C ILE A 102 15.24 -17.76 6.11
N PHE A 103 14.16 -17.94 6.85
CA PHE A 103 12.81 -17.82 6.31
C PHE A 103 12.45 -16.34 6.18
N LYS A 104 12.34 -15.86 4.94
CA LYS A 104 12.09 -14.46 4.63
C LYS A 104 10.64 -14.26 4.21
N ILE A 105 10.01 -13.24 4.79
CA ILE A 105 8.69 -12.73 4.41
C ILE A 105 8.89 -11.31 3.87
N VAL A 106 8.32 -11.01 2.70
CA VAL A 106 8.30 -9.64 2.17
C VAL A 106 6.86 -9.22 1.98
N ASN A 107 6.43 -8.19 2.73
CA ASN A 107 5.14 -7.55 2.53
C ASN A 107 5.25 -6.51 1.42
N TYR A 108 4.36 -6.57 0.44
CA TYR A 108 4.30 -5.59 -0.65
C TYR A 108 3.05 -4.73 -0.56
N PHE A 109 3.27 -3.44 -0.69
CA PHE A 109 2.24 -2.41 -0.85
C PHE A 109 2.25 -1.88 -2.28
N LEU A 110 1.24 -1.11 -2.65
CA LEU A 110 1.13 -0.52 -3.97
C LEU A 110 1.40 0.98 -3.90
N ALA A 111 2.19 1.49 -4.85
CA ALA A 111 2.42 2.92 -4.97
C ALA A 111 2.44 3.37 -6.42
N SER A 112 2.03 4.61 -6.63
CA SER A 112 2.04 5.28 -7.93
C SER A 112 3.04 6.42 -7.93
N VAL A 113 3.64 6.70 -9.09
CA VAL A 113 4.48 7.87 -9.30
C VAL A 113 4.10 8.60 -10.60
N PRO A 114 4.31 9.94 -10.68
CA PRO A 114 4.21 10.66 -11.93
C PRO A 114 5.15 10.12 -13.01
N THR A 115 4.68 10.09 -14.25
CA THR A 115 5.41 9.57 -15.43
C THR A 115 6.70 10.32 -15.75
N THR A 116 6.84 11.53 -15.23
CA THR A 116 8.01 12.40 -15.42
C THR A 116 9.19 12.04 -14.52
N LEU A 117 8.97 11.25 -13.45
CA LEU A 117 10.05 10.89 -12.54
C LEU A 117 10.93 9.79 -13.12
N ARG A 118 12.23 9.89 -12.86
CA ARG A 118 13.26 8.92 -13.27
C ARG A 118 14.00 8.40 -12.04
N PRO A 119 14.06 7.08 -11.81
CA PRO A 119 14.84 6.52 -10.72
C PRO A 119 16.32 6.89 -10.80
N ARG A 120 16.92 7.18 -9.65
CA ARG A 120 18.36 7.24 -9.42
C ARG A 120 18.70 6.15 -8.40
N LEU A 121 19.31 5.08 -8.89
CA LEU A 121 19.49 3.87 -8.09
C LEU A 121 20.53 4.05 -6.99
N SER A 122 20.27 3.42 -5.85
CA SER A 122 21.29 3.20 -4.82
C SER A 122 22.35 2.21 -5.30
N ARG A 123 23.44 2.07 -4.52
CA ARG A 123 24.52 1.11 -4.82
C ARG A 123 24.06 -0.36 -4.78
N GLU A 124 22.87 -0.64 -4.28
CA GLU A 124 22.33 -2.00 -4.18
C GLU A 124 21.80 -2.54 -5.51
N HIS A 125 21.52 -1.64 -6.45
CA HIS A 125 20.90 -1.96 -7.73
C HIS A 125 21.76 -1.48 -8.89
N ASP A 126 21.83 -2.30 -9.93
CA ASP A 126 22.66 -2.06 -11.10
C ASP A 126 21.85 -1.63 -12.32
N GLU A 127 20.54 -1.89 -12.35
CA GLU A 127 19.65 -1.50 -13.45
C GLU A 127 18.20 -1.33 -12.98
N TYR A 128 17.42 -0.53 -13.71
CA TYR A 128 15.97 -0.46 -13.54
C TYR A 128 15.26 -0.47 -14.90
N ALA A 129 14.01 -0.89 -14.91
CA ALA A 129 13.16 -0.79 -16.08
C ALA A 129 11.73 -0.38 -15.69
N TRP A 130 11.14 0.51 -16.50
CA TRP A 130 9.71 0.75 -16.53
C TRP A 130 9.12 -0.07 -17.67
N VAL A 131 8.33 -1.09 -17.35
CA VAL A 131 7.83 -2.02 -18.36
C VAL A 131 6.37 -2.36 -18.13
N GLU A 132 5.67 -2.72 -19.20
CA GLU A 132 4.30 -3.22 -19.12
C GLU A 132 4.23 -4.55 -18.37
N ARG A 133 3.02 -4.91 -17.95
CA ARG A 133 2.78 -6.10 -17.11
C ARG A 133 3.44 -7.36 -17.64
N ASP A 134 3.19 -7.69 -18.90
CA ASP A 134 3.64 -8.96 -19.47
C ASP A 134 5.16 -9.01 -19.55
N LYS A 135 5.80 -7.88 -19.89
CA LYS A 135 7.26 -7.76 -19.85
C LYS A 135 7.83 -7.84 -18.44
N ALA A 136 7.19 -7.23 -17.45
CA ALA A 136 7.59 -7.41 -16.04
C ALA A 136 7.49 -8.89 -15.61
N LEU A 137 6.45 -9.61 -16.04
CA LEU A 137 6.29 -11.04 -15.75
C LEU A 137 7.36 -11.92 -16.40
N GLU A 138 7.93 -11.50 -17.53
CA GLU A 138 9.11 -12.14 -18.14
C GLU A 138 10.38 -11.89 -17.31
N LEU A 139 10.60 -10.66 -16.85
CA LEU A 139 11.80 -10.28 -16.08
C LEU A 139 11.81 -10.90 -14.68
N LEU A 140 10.65 -10.98 -14.02
CA LEU A 140 10.51 -11.52 -12.67
C LEU A 140 10.68 -13.05 -12.65
N ARG A 141 11.90 -13.53 -12.38
CA ARG A 141 12.23 -14.98 -12.39
C ARG A 141 11.34 -15.84 -11.48
N TYR A 142 11.00 -15.36 -10.28
CA TYR A 142 10.41 -16.19 -9.23
C TYR A 142 8.87 -16.11 -9.18
N PRO A 143 8.15 -17.23 -8.98
CA PRO A 143 6.69 -17.26 -8.95
C PRO A 143 6.06 -16.32 -7.91
N GLY A 144 6.68 -16.17 -6.73
CA GLY A 144 6.21 -15.26 -5.68
C GLY A 144 6.06 -13.82 -6.17
N LYS A 145 7.08 -13.30 -6.88
CA LYS A 145 7.06 -11.94 -7.44
C LYS A 145 6.06 -11.80 -8.58
N LYS A 146 5.93 -12.83 -9.43
CA LYS A 146 4.91 -12.85 -10.48
C LYS A 146 3.51 -12.75 -9.88
N LYS A 147 3.23 -13.50 -8.79
CA LYS A 147 1.94 -13.45 -8.11
C LYS A 147 1.67 -12.08 -7.48
N VAL A 148 2.67 -11.48 -6.85
CA VAL A 148 2.59 -10.10 -6.31
C VAL A 148 2.20 -9.11 -7.41
N LEU A 149 2.86 -9.17 -8.57
CA LEU A 149 2.55 -8.30 -9.71
C LEU A 149 1.13 -8.51 -10.23
N GLN A 150 0.72 -9.76 -10.43
CA GLN A 150 -0.61 -10.10 -10.93
C GLN A 150 -1.72 -9.60 -10.01
N LEU A 151 -1.53 -9.72 -8.69
CA LEU A 151 -2.50 -9.20 -7.72
C LEU A 151 -2.54 -7.67 -7.73
N ALA A 152 -1.38 -7.01 -7.83
CA ALA A 152 -1.30 -5.56 -7.93
C ALA A 152 -1.99 -5.02 -9.19
N ASP A 153 -1.70 -5.63 -10.34
CA ASP A 153 -2.29 -5.29 -11.64
C ASP A 153 -3.82 -5.48 -11.63
N ALA A 154 -4.29 -6.62 -11.12
CA ALA A 154 -5.72 -6.88 -10.96
C ALA A 154 -6.38 -5.85 -10.03
N PHE A 155 -5.71 -5.48 -8.93
CA PHE A 155 -6.21 -4.46 -8.02
C PHE A 155 -6.32 -3.09 -8.69
N ILE A 156 -5.31 -2.67 -9.47
CA ILE A 156 -5.35 -1.42 -10.23
C ILE A 156 -6.48 -1.45 -11.26
N CYS A 157 -6.63 -2.54 -12.01
CA CYS A 157 -7.69 -2.71 -13.00
C CYS A 157 -9.08 -2.65 -12.37
N MET A 158 -9.30 -3.37 -11.26
CA MET A 158 -10.56 -3.35 -10.50
C MET A 158 -10.87 -1.95 -9.99
N MET A 159 -9.87 -1.26 -9.44
CA MET A 159 -10.03 0.13 -9.03
C MET A 159 -10.36 1.00 -10.23
N GLY A 160 -9.65 0.93 -11.35
CA GLY A 160 -9.92 1.71 -12.56
C GLY A 160 -11.36 1.56 -13.08
N ALA A 161 -11.82 0.32 -13.23
CA ALA A 161 -13.14 -0.04 -13.78
C ALA A 161 -14.32 0.25 -12.83
N CYS A 162 -14.05 0.46 -11.54
CA CYS A 162 -15.11 0.68 -10.55
C CYS A 162 -15.78 2.05 -10.76
N GLU A 163 -17.12 2.07 -10.72
CA GLU A 163 -17.88 3.32 -10.66
C GLU A 163 -17.38 4.16 -9.48
N SER A 164 -17.31 5.48 -9.68
CA SER A 164 -16.75 6.39 -8.66
C SER A 164 -17.43 6.23 -7.29
N GLY A 165 -18.73 5.89 -7.25
CA GLY A 165 -19.46 5.68 -6.00
C GLY A 165 -19.01 4.44 -5.23
N LYS A 166 -18.67 3.36 -5.94
CA LYS A 166 -18.14 2.14 -5.31
C LYS A 166 -16.72 2.35 -4.80
N LYS A 167 -15.89 3.15 -5.49
CA LYS A 167 -14.56 3.58 -4.99
C LYS A 167 -14.65 4.29 -3.64
N VAL A 168 -15.70 5.10 -3.44
CA VAL A 168 -15.95 5.77 -2.16
C VAL A 168 -16.18 4.76 -1.03
N TYR A 169 -16.98 3.73 -1.26
CA TYR A 169 -17.23 2.67 -0.28
C TYR A 169 -15.97 1.85 0.03
N ILE A 170 -15.20 1.50 -1.01
CA ILE A 170 -13.90 0.82 -0.85
C ILE A 170 -12.99 1.68 0.02
N CYS A 171 -12.78 2.95 -0.31
CA CYS A 171 -11.93 3.85 0.45
C CYS A 171 -12.41 4.04 1.90
N ALA A 172 -13.72 4.09 2.16
CA ALA A 172 -14.24 4.15 3.52
C ALA A 172 -13.91 2.87 4.31
N ALA A 173 -14.01 1.70 3.68
CA ALA A 173 -13.68 0.41 4.29
C ALA A 173 -12.19 0.26 4.64
N LEU A 174 -11.32 1.05 4.02
CA LEU A 174 -9.89 1.07 4.34
C LEU A 174 -9.54 1.82 5.64
N ILE A 175 -10.45 2.65 6.15
CA ILE A 175 -10.22 3.35 7.42
C ILE A 175 -10.25 2.32 8.56
N PRO A 176 -9.16 2.14 9.33
CA PRO A 176 -9.14 1.18 10.42
C PRO A 176 -10.15 1.51 11.53
N CYS A 177 -10.54 0.49 12.29
CA CYS A 177 -11.28 0.68 13.54
C CYS A 177 -10.48 1.60 14.47
N GLY A 178 -11.16 2.59 15.07
CA GLY A 178 -10.53 3.56 15.97
C GLY A 178 -9.85 4.73 15.27
N LYS A 179 -10.03 4.86 13.95
CA LYS A 179 -9.54 5.97 13.14
C LYS A 179 -10.66 6.60 12.31
N VAL A 180 -10.45 7.86 11.92
CA VAL A 180 -11.36 8.64 11.06
C VAL A 180 -10.62 9.28 9.91
N ALA A 181 -11.31 9.48 8.78
CA ALA A 181 -10.78 10.27 7.68
C ALA A 181 -11.81 11.32 7.24
N THR A 182 -11.39 12.34 6.51
CA THR A 182 -12.31 13.38 6.03
C THR A 182 -12.93 13.01 4.69
N TYR A 183 -14.06 13.64 4.34
CA TYR A 183 -14.62 13.52 2.99
C TYR A 183 -13.62 13.92 1.89
N LYS A 184 -12.71 14.85 2.19
CA LYS A 184 -11.63 15.27 1.29
C LYS A 184 -10.59 14.15 1.10
N ASP A 185 -10.26 13.43 2.17
CA ASP A 185 -9.33 12.30 2.12
C ASP A 185 -9.93 11.16 1.30
N ILE A 186 -11.22 10.84 1.50
CA ILE A 186 -11.94 9.85 0.70
C ILE A 186 -12.02 10.28 -0.76
N ALA A 187 -12.34 11.54 -1.05
CA ALA A 187 -12.39 12.05 -2.41
C ALA A 187 -11.03 11.90 -3.13
N ARG A 188 -9.93 12.17 -2.42
CA ARG A 188 -8.57 11.96 -2.94
C ARG A 188 -8.28 10.47 -3.16
N CYS A 189 -8.58 9.62 -2.17
CA CYS A 189 -8.43 8.16 -2.26
C CYS A 189 -9.21 7.56 -3.45
N ALA A 190 -10.44 8.02 -3.65
CA ALA A 190 -11.32 7.52 -4.71
C ALA A 190 -11.01 8.11 -6.11
N GLY A 191 -9.98 8.96 -6.24
CA GLY A 191 -9.59 9.56 -7.53
C GLY A 191 -10.51 10.68 -8.01
N VAL A 192 -11.29 11.30 -7.11
CA VAL A 192 -12.22 12.40 -7.40
C VAL A 192 -11.99 13.61 -6.47
N PRO A 193 -10.76 14.16 -6.39
CA PRO A 193 -10.34 15.08 -5.31
C PRO A 193 -11.19 16.36 -5.19
N ALA A 194 -11.82 16.83 -6.27
CA ALA A 194 -12.68 18.01 -6.27
C ALA A 194 -14.13 17.73 -5.81
N ARG A 195 -14.48 16.47 -5.47
CA ARG A 195 -15.87 16.02 -5.26
C ARG A 195 -16.21 15.63 -3.82
N ALA A 196 -15.57 16.26 -2.82
CA ALA A 196 -15.79 15.93 -1.40
C ALA A 196 -17.26 16.03 -0.94
N ARG A 197 -18.03 17.01 -1.42
CA ARG A 197 -19.47 17.12 -1.11
C ARG A 197 -20.28 15.96 -1.69
N TRP A 198 -19.96 15.56 -2.92
CA TRP A 198 -20.59 14.42 -3.59
C TRP A 198 -20.24 13.10 -2.87
N VAL A 199 -19.00 12.94 -2.38
CA VAL A 199 -18.63 11.81 -1.51
C VAL A 199 -19.52 11.76 -0.26
N GLY A 200 -19.76 12.90 0.40
CA GLY A 200 -20.67 12.98 1.54
C GLY A 200 -22.09 12.53 1.19
N TRP A 201 -22.61 12.95 0.02
CA TRP A 201 -23.91 12.50 -0.49
C TRP A 201 -23.95 10.99 -0.74
N VAL A 202 -22.92 10.43 -1.39
CA VAL A 202 -22.80 8.98 -1.65
C VAL A 202 -22.83 8.19 -0.34
N LEU A 203 -22.00 8.57 0.64
CA LEU A 203 -21.94 7.89 1.94
C LEU A 203 -23.23 8.03 2.75
N ASN A 204 -23.94 9.16 2.62
CA ASN A 204 -25.23 9.38 3.29
C ASN A 204 -26.35 8.51 2.69
N LYS A 205 -26.29 8.18 1.40
CA LYS A 205 -27.26 7.31 0.73
C LYS A 205 -26.98 5.82 0.90
N ASN A 206 -25.83 5.46 1.45
CA ASN A 206 -25.47 4.06 1.67
C ASN A 206 -26.38 3.39 2.72
N SER A 207 -26.96 2.26 2.35
CA SER A 207 -27.75 1.38 3.23
C SER A 207 -27.01 0.10 3.64
N ASP A 208 -25.84 -0.17 3.05
CA ASP A 208 -25.02 -1.34 3.39
C ASP A 208 -24.29 -1.11 4.73
N PRO A 209 -24.62 -1.87 5.79
CA PRO A 209 -24.01 -1.71 7.11
C PRO A 209 -22.55 -2.17 7.17
N SER A 210 -22.05 -2.91 6.18
CA SER A 210 -20.65 -3.36 6.12
C SER A 210 -19.68 -2.22 5.78
N VAL A 211 -20.17 -1.15 5.14
CA VAL A 211 -19.36 0.03 4.82
C VAL A 211 -19.33 0.96 6.04
N PRO A 212 -18.15 1.25 6.63
CA PRO A 212 -18.04 2.02 7.86
C PRO A 212 -18.16 3.53 7.61
N CYS A 213 -19.29 3.98 7.06
CA CYS A 213 -19.55 5.39 6.74
C CYS A 213 -19.45 6.33 7.97
N HIS A 214 -19.60 5.79 9.19
CA HIS A 214 -19.46 6.55 10.43
C HIS A 214 -18.02 7.03 10.69
N ARG A 215 -17.00 6.38 10.09
CA ARG A 215 -15.59 6.78 10.20
C ARG A 215 -15.20 7.98 9.32
N VAL A 216 -16.10 8.47 8.46
CA VAL A 216 -15.82 9.60 7.55
C VAL A 216 -16.44 10.89 8.10
N VAL A 217 -15.65 11.93 8.33
CA VAL A 217 -16.07 13.19 8.97
C VAL A 217 -15.78 14.43 8.12
N GLU A 218 -16.21 15.61 8.58
CA GLU A 218 -15.87 16.87 7.93
C GLU A 218 -14.40 17.24 8.18
N SER A 219 -13.83 18.08 7.30
CA SER A 219 -12.46 18.60 7.47
C SER A 219 -12.27 19.46 8.73
N SER A 220 -13.36 19.92 9.35
CA SER A 220 -13.36 20.63 10.63
C SER A 220 -13.31 19.70 11.86
N GLY A 221 -13.34 18.38 11.65
CA GLY A 221 -13.50 17.36 12.69
C GLY A 221 -14.95 17.12 13.11
N ARG A 222 -15.92 17.93 12.66
CA ARG A 222 -17.35 17.67 12.93
C ARG A 222 -17.77 16.33 12.34
N ILE A 223 -18.52 15.55 13.11
CA ILE A 223 -18.98 14.23 12.65
C ILE A 223 -19.93 14.32 11.45
N GLY A 224 -20.59 15.46 11.22
CA GLY A 224 -21.42 15.70 10.05
C GLY A 224 -22.64 14.77 9.92
N GLY A 225 -23.18 14.67 8.71
CA GLY A 225 -24.36 13.85 8.40
C GLY A 225 -24.09 12.34 8.40
N PHE A 226 -25.14 11.57 8.74
CA PHE A 226 -25.15 10.12 8.70
C PHE A 226 -26.56 9.63 8.38
N ASN A 227 -26.69 8.56 7.58
CA ASN A 227 -28.00 8.02 7.19
C ASN A 227 -28.87 7.69 8.41
N SER A 228 -28.26 7.10 9.44
CA SER A 228 -28.93 6.79 10.71
C SER A 228 -28.85 7.90 11.78
N GLY A 229 -28.48 9.12 11.39
CA GLY A 229 -28.40 10.28 12.26
C GLY A 229 -27.09 10.42 13.08
N PRO A 230 -26.77 11.66 13.50
CA PRO A 230 -25.48 11.99 14.14
C PRO A 230 -25.26 11.32 15.50
N LYS A 231 -26.33 11.09 16.29
CA LYS A 231 -26.24 10.38 17.58
C LYS A 231 -25.71 8.95 17.41
N LYS A 232 -26.22 8.21 16.41
CA LYS A 232 -25.77 6.85 16.14
C LYS A 232 -24.34 6.83 15.62
N LYS A 233 -23.97 7.80 14.78
CA LYS A 233 -22.59 7.98 14.31
C LYS A 233 -21.62 8.18 15.48
N ALA A 234 -21.95 9.07 16.42
CA ALA A 234 -21.13 9.30 17.62
C ALA A 234 -20.98 8.01 18.45
N ALA A 235 -22.08 7.32 18.74
CA ALA A 235 -22.04 6.06 19.50
C ALA A 235 -21.20 4.96 18.81
N MET A 236 -21.23 4.88 17.47
CA MET A 236 -20.39 3.94 16.72
C MET A 236 -18.90 4.31 16.80
N LEU A 237 -18.57 5.59 16.69
CA LEU A 237 -17.20 6.09 16.86
C LEU A 237 -16.67 5.81 18.28
N GLU A 238 -17.47 6.08 19.30
CA GLU A 238 -17.10 5.84 20.70
C GLU A 238 -16.87 4.36 21.01
N ARG A 239 -17.68 3.45 20.43
CA ARG A 239 -17.45 2.00 20.52
C ARG A 239 -16.11 1.58 19.93
N GLU A 240 -15.64 2.30 18.92
CA GLU A 240 -14.32 2.13 18.33
C GLU A 240 -13.22 2.89 19.07
N ARG A 241 -13.54 3.49 20.23
CA ARG A 241 -12.63 4.30 21.07
C ARG A 241 -12.19 5.61 20.43
N VAL A 242 -12.98 6.15 19.50
CA VAL A 242 -12.82 7.51 18.98
C VAL A 242 -13.64 8.46 19.83
N ARG A 243 -13.00 9.40 20.53
CA ARG A 243 -13.69 10.39 21.38
C ARG A 243 -14.42 11.43 20.52
N VAL A 244 -15.68 11.70 20.86
CA VAL A 244 -16.51 12.71 20.21
C VAL A 244 -16.93 13.78 21.23
N ASP A 245 -16.28 14.94 21.19
CA ASP A 245 -16.55 16.05 22.10
C ASP A 245 -17.33 17.15 21.37
N GLY A 246 -18.54 17.47 21.84
CA GLY A 246 -19.38 18.50 21.20
C GLY A 246 -19.68 18.21 19.71
N GLY A 247 -19.76 16.94 19.32
CA GLY A 247 -19.98 16.52 17.94
C GLY A 247 -18.74 16.64 17.04
N LYS A 248 -17.54 16.79 17.62
CA LYS A 248 -16.27 16.84 16.90
C LYS A 248 -15.32 15.74 17.35
N VAL A 249 -14.48 15.30 16.43
CA VAL A 249 -13.35 14.40 16.65
C VAL A 249 -12.06 15.18 16.45
N ASP A 250 -11.08 14.93 17.32
CA ASP A 250 -9.73 15.45 17.11
C ASP A 250 -9.02 14.65 16.00
N LEU A 251 -8.87 15.30 14.84
CA LEU A 251 -8.21 14.72 13.67
C LEU A 251 -6.71 14.48 13.89
N LYS A 252 -6.05 15.17 14.83
CA LYS A 252 -4.64 14.90 15.12
C LYS A 252 -4.45 13.55 15.80
N THR A 253 -5.35 13.21 16.73
CA THR A 253 -5.29 11.97 17.48
C THR A 253 -5.86 10.79 16.68
N PHE A 254 -7.01 10.98 16.05
CA PHE A 254 -7.78 9.90 15.42
C PHE A 254 -7.70 9.89 13.89
N GLY A 255 -7.01 10.85 13.27
CA GLY A 255 -6.86 10.93 11.82
C GLY A 255 -6.20 9.68 11.22
N PHE A 256 -6.75 9.21 10.11
CA PHE A 256 -6.16 8.22 9.22
C PHE A 256 -5.65 8.90 7.96
N HIS A 257 -4.37 8.73 7.70
CA HIS A 257 -3.68 9.27 6.54
C HIS A 257 -3.45 8.15 5.54
N PHE A 258 -4.17 8.19 4.40
CA PHE A 258 -4.07 7.16 3.36
C PHE A 258 -2.71 7.09 2.66
N TYR A 259 -1.91 8.16 2.80
CA TYR A 259 -0.68 8.39 2.03
C TYR A 259 0.57 8.59 2.89
N GLU A 260 0.40 8.50 4.21
CA GLU A 260 1.49 8.52 5.18
C GLU A 260 1.79 7.08 5.64
#